data_AF-A0A0K0GGS8-F1
#
_entry.id   AF-A0A0K0GGS8-F1
#
_cell.length_a   1.000
_cell.length_b   1.000
_cell.length_c   1.000
_cell.angle_alpha   90.00
_cell.angle_beta   90.00
_cell.angle_gamma   90.00
#
_symmetry.space_group_name_H-M   'P 1'
#
loop_
_entity.id
_entity.type
_entity.pdbx_description
1 polymer ?
#
loop_
_entity_poly.entity_id
_entity_poly.type
_entity_poly.pdbx_seq_one_letter_code
_entity_poly.pdbx_strand_id
1 'polypeptide(L)' 'MLDESEAHHRAALEGVGVALGRVTRARLLLESGQLVALSTQRLKTSWSHYLVYPPRSSTHGGFLAFRAWLQAQA' A
#
# COMPACT_ATOMS: atom_id res chain seq x y z
N MET A 1 18.46 -3.86 -2.94
CA MET A 1 18.31 -3.31 -1.58
C MET A 1 16.90 -3.67 -1.13
N LEU A 2 16.74 -4.60 -0.19
CA LEU A 2 15.42 -4.94 0.35
C LEU A 2 14.84 -3.68 1.00
N ASP A 3 13.60 -3.34 0.65
CA ASP A 3 12.82 -2.36 1.39
C ASP A 3 12.69 -2.88 2.83
N GLU A 4 13.12 -2.09 3.81
CA GLU A 4 13.18 -2.46 5.24
C GLU A 4 11.81 -2.92 5.78
N SER A 5 10.73 -2.41 5.16
CA SER A 5 9.35 -2.86 5.38
C SER A 5 9.12 -4.35 5.06
N GLU A 6 9.85 -4.92 4.10
CA GLU A 6 9.70 -6.33 3.69
C GLU A 6 10.31 -7.29 4.72
N ALA A 7 11.42 -6.89 5.34
CA ALA A 7 12.09 -7.71 6.34
C ALA A 7 11.21 -7.92 7.59
N HIS A 8 10.52 -6.87 8.03
CA HIS A 8 9.63 -6.95 9.19
C HIS A 8 8.37 -7.79 8.93
N HIS A 9 7.78 -7.70 7.73
CA HIS A 9 6.63 -8.55 7.38
C HIS A 9 7.00 -10.02 7.31
N ARG A 10 8.20 -10.33 6.81
CA ARG A 10 8.67 -11.71 6.71
C ARG A 10 8.93 -12.35 8.08
N ALA A 11 9.54 -11.61 9.01
CA ALA A 11 9.74 -12.08 10.38
C ALA A 11 8.41 -12.37 11.11
N ALA A 12 7.36 -11.56 10.85
CA ALA A 12 6.03 -11.80 11.39
C ALA A 12 5.37 -13.05 10.78
N LEU A 13 5.54 -13.27 9.46
CA LEU A 13 5.07 -14.48 8.78
C LEU A 13 5.78 -15.74 9.28
N GLU A 14 7.06 -15.65 9.62
CA GLU A 14 7.85 -16.75 10.17
C GLU A 14 7.58 -16.97 11.68
N GLY A 15 6.67 -16.20 12.28
CA GLY A 15 6.26 -16.35 13.69
C GLY A 15 7.26 -15.81 14.71
N VAL A 16 8.27 -15.04 14.26
CA VAL A 16 9.37 -14.54 15.10
C VAL A 16 9.05 -13.13 15.67
N GLY A 17 7.87 -12.58 15.41
CA GLY A 17 7.47 -11.30 16.00
C GLY A 17 6.16 -10.70 15.47
N VAL A 18 5.96 -9.43 15.80
CA VAL A 18 4.80 -8.62 15.40
C VAL A 18 5.28 -7.47 14.51
N ALA A 19 4.57 -7.20 13.42
CA ALA A 19 4.88 -6.09 12.52
C ALA A 19 3.67 -5.18 12.31
N LEU A 20 3.91 -3.86 12.23
CA LEU A 20 2.93 -2.90 11.75
C LEU A 20 3.05 -2.78 10.23
N GLY A 21 2.06 -3.29 9.51
CA GLY A 21 2.06 -3.36 8.06
C GLY A 21 1.10 -2.41 7.37
N ARG A 22 1.36 -2.11 6.09
CA ARG A 22 0.36 -1.46 5.25
C ARG A 22 -0.80 -2.44 5.03
N VAL A 23 -1.99 -1.98 5.40
CA VAL A 23 -3.24 -2.76 5.30
C VAL A 23 -3.43 -3.39 3.92
N THR A 24 -3.15 -2.63 2.85
CA THR A 24 -3.32 -3.09 1.47
C THR A 24 -2.53 -4.36 1.16
N ARG A 25 -1.35 -4.51 1.77
CA ARG A 25 -0.47 -5.66 1.58
C ARG A 25 -0.77 -6.80 2.56
N ALA A 26 -1.06 -6.45 3.82
CA ALA A 26 -1.41 -7.44 4.84
C ALA A 26 -2.77 -8.10 4.60
N ARG A 27 -3.68 -7.45 3.85
CA ARG A 27 -5.06 -7.92 3.62
C ARG A 27 -5.12 -9.35 3.07
N LEU A 28 -4.35 -9.67 2.03
CA LEU A 28 -4.35 -11.01 1.44
C LEU A 28 -3.84 -12.08 2.42
N LEU A 29 -2.85 -11.74 3.25
CA LEU A 29 -2.27 -12.65 4.24
C LEU A 29 -3.19 -12.85 5.45
N LEU A 30 -3.97 -11.82 5.81
CA LEU A 30 -5.01 -11.91 6.82
C LEU A 30 -6.19 -12.76 6.32
N GLU A 31 -6.62 -12.55 5.06
CA GLU A 31 -7.69 -13.33 4.42
C GLU A 31 -7.28 -14.80 4.22
N SER A 32 -6.00 -15.09 3.94
CA SER A 32 -5.48 -16.46 3.84
C SER A 32 -5.19 -17.14 5.18
N GLY A 33 -5.32 -16.42 6.31
CA GLY A 33 -5.03 -16.92 7.64
C GLY A 33 -3.54 -17.09 7.96
N GLN A 34 -2.65 -16.63 7.08
CA GLN A 34 -1.19 -16.65 7.32
C GLN A 34 -0.74 -15.57 8.30
N LEU A 35 -1.56 -14.54 8.52
CA LEU A 35 -1.40 -13.55 9.57
C LEU A 35 -2.69 -13.42 10.38
N VAL A 36 -2.56 -12.99 11.63
CA VAL A 36 -3.68 -12.61 12.50
C VAL A 36 -3.53 -11.15 12.91
N ALA A 37 -4.62 -10.39 12.82
CA ALA A 37 -4.64 -9.01 13.28
C ALA A 37 -4.68 -8.97 14.82
N LEU A 38 -3.68 -8.34 15.44
CA LEU A 38 -3.61 -8.20 16.90
C LEU A 38 -4.45 -7.03 17.46
N SER A 39 -4.87 -6.10 16.61
CA SER A 39 -5.71 -4.94 16.97
C SER A 39 -6.53 -4.46 15.78
N THR A 40 -7.68 -3.86 16.05
CA THR A 40 -8.51 -3.18 15.04
C THR A 40 -8.11 -1.71 14.85
N GLN A 41 -7.23 -1.17 15.71
CA GLN A 41 -6.75 0.20 15.62
C GLN A 41 -5.84 0.38 14.40
N ARG A 42 -6.08 1.44 13.64
CA ARG A 42 -5.29 1.79 12.44
C ARG A 42 -4.59 3.11 12.67
N LEU A 43 -3.28 3.12 12.47
CA LEU A 43 -2.50 4.34 12.46
C LEU A 43 -2.79 5.09 11.15
N LYS A 44 -3.48 6.24 11.24
CA LYS A 44 -3.62 7.14 10.09
C LYS A 44 -2.27 7.80 9.84
N THR A 45 -1.62 7.43 8.75
CA THR A 45 -0.43 8.13 8.29
C THR A 45 -0.85 9.32 7.44
N SER A 46 -0.14 10.44 7.53
CA SER A 46 -0.41 11.64 6.72
C SER A 46 0.11 11.52 5.28
N TRP A 47 0.65 10.36 4.90
CA TRP A 47 1.25 10.16 3.58
C TRP A 47 0.19 9.92 2.51
N SER A 48 0.16 10.80 1.52
CA SER A 48 -0.65 10.68 0.31
C SER A 48 0.14 10.00 -0.81
N HIS A 49 -0.53 9.22 -1.66
CA HIS A 49 0.06 8.75 -2.91
C HIS A 49 -0.01 9.89 -3.94
N TYR A 50 1.11 10.17 -4.62
CA TYR A 50 1.18 11.22 -5.64
C TYR A 50 1.33 10.61 -7.03
N LEU A 51 0.55 11.11 -7.99
CA LEU A 51 0.73 10.81 -9.41
C LEU A 51 1.75 11.78 -10.00
N VAL A 52 2.97 11.29 -10.26
CA VAL A 52 4.07 12.10 -10.81
C VAL A 52 4.13 11.95 -12.32
N TYR A 53 4.13 13.06 -13.06
CA TYR A 53 4.17 13.08 -14.52
C TYR A 53 4.87 14.36 -15.03
N PRO A 54 5.48 14.33 -16.23
CA PRO A 54 6.13 15.51 -16.80
C PRO A 54 5.09 16.54 -17.28
N PRO A 55 5.40 17.86 -17.31
CA PRO A 55 4.44 18.90 -17.68
C PRO A 55 3.76 18.68 -19.03
N ARG A 56 4.49 18.15 -20.02
CA ARG A 56 3.96 17.82 -21.36
C ARG A 56 2.78 16.84 -21.37
N SER A 57 2.66 16.00 -20.34
CA SER A 57 1.58 15.03 -20.23
C SER A 57 0.29 15.64 -19.68
N SER A 58 0.32 16.86 -19.13
CA SER A 58 -0.85 17.53 -18.54
C SER A 58 -2.00 17.77 -19.52
N THR A 59 -1.70 17.88 -20.81
CA THR A 59 -2.68 18.11 -21.89
C THR A 59 -2.94 16.86 -22.73
N HIS A 60 -2.24 15.76 -22.48
CA HIS A 60 -2.37 14.54 -23.27
C HIS A 60 -3.70 13.86 -22.94
N GLY A 61 -4.60 13.73 -23.94
CA GLY A 61 -5.95 13.21 -23.74
C GLY A 61 -6.01 11.84 -23.06
N GLY A 62 -5.14 10.91 -23.46
CA GLY A 62 -5.06 9.60 -22.82
C GLY A 62 -4.61 9.66 -21.35
N PHE A 63 -3.77 10.64 -21.00
CA PHE A 63 -3.35 10.84 -19.60
C PHE A 63 -4.49 11.41 -18.77
N LEU A 64 -5.23 12.37 -19.32
CA LEU A 64 -6.41 12.95 -18.66
C LEU A 64 -7.49 11.89 -18.37
N ALA A 65 -7.77 11.02 -19.35
CA ALA A 65 -8.69 9.91 -19.17
C ALA A 65 -8.24 8.94 -18.06
N PHE A 66 -6.96 8.58 -18.05
CA PHE A 66 -6.40 7.72 -17.01
C PHE A 66 -6.43 8.38 -15.63
N ARG A 67 -6.06 9.67 -15.53
CA ARG A 67 -6.11 10.43 -14.28
C ARG A 67 -7.53 10.49 -13.73
N ALA A 68 -8.52 10.79 -14.58
CA ALA A 68 -9.91 10.84 -14.18
C ALA A 68 -10.41 9.46 -13.69
N TRP A 69 -10.06 8.39 -14.41
CA TRP A 69 -10.36 7.03 -14.00
C TRP A 69 -9.72 6.71 -12.63
N LEU A 70 -8.44 7.02 -12.45
CA LEU A 70 -7.70 6.73 -11.21
C LEU A 70 -8.31 7.47 -10.01
N GLN A 71 -8.74 8.71 -10.18
CA GLN A 71 -9.42 9.50 -9.14
C GLN A 71 -10.77 8.89 -8.74
N ALA A 72 -11.45 8.19 -9.64
CA ALA A 72 -12.70 7.48 -9.34
C ALA A 72 -12.51 6.13 -8.63
N GLN A 73 -11.28 5.59 -8.59
CA GLN A 73 -10.95 4.34 -7.90
C GLN A 73 -10.40 4.55 -6.47
N ALA A 74 -10.10 5.80 -6.10
CA ALA A 74 -9.53 6.17 -4.80
C ALA A 74 -10.62 6.29 -3.73
#